data_AF-A0A447R2E5-F1
#
_entry.id   AF-A0A447R2E5-F1
#
_cell.length_a   1.000
_cell.length_b   1.000
_cell.length_c   1.000
_cell.angle_alpha   90.00
_cell.angle_beta   90.00
_cell.angle_gamma   90.00
#
_symmetry.space_group_name_H-M   'P 1'
#
loop_
_entity.id
_entity.type
_entity.pdbx_description
1 polymer ?
#
loop_
_entity_poly.entity_id
_entity_poly.type
_entity_poly.pdbx_seq_one_letter_code
_entity_poly.pdbx_strand_id
1 'polypeptide(L)' 'MVSDCPQSINNIPLDARNHGYTVLDIQQDGPTIRYLIQK' A
#
# COMPACT_ATOMS: atom_id res chain seq x y z
N MET A 1 16.11 10.49 8.89
CA MET A 1 15.97 10.00 7.51
C MET A 1 14.52 9.52 7.40
N VAL A 2 13.61 10.34 6.86
CA VAL A 2 12.32 9.81 6.43
C VAL A 2 12.64 9.02 5.18
N SER A 3 12.70 7.70 5.33
CA SER A 3 13.02 6.81 4.24
C SER A 3 11.71 6.58 3.49
N ASP A 4 11.41 7.45 2.52
CA ASP A 4 10.35 7.29 1.52
C ASP A 4 10.68 6.10 0.62
N CYS A 5 10.83 4.91 1.21
CA CYS A 5 11.26 3.72 0.51
C CYS A 5 10.15 3.34 -0.47
N PRO A 6 10.41 3.35 -1.79
CA PRO A 6 9.44 2.88 -2.79
C PRO A 6 9.09 1.40 -2.61
N GLN A 7 9.84 0.66 -1.79
CA GLN A 7 9.50 -0.71 -1.38
C GLN A 7 8.21 -0.77 -0.56
N SER A 8 7.90 0.26 0.25
CA SER A 8 6.66 0.29 1.03
C SER A 8 5.42 0.28 0.12
N ILE A 9 5.56 0.88 -1.06
CA ILE A 9 4.50 0.95 -2.07
C ILE A 9 4.13 -0.45 -2.58
N ASN A 10 5.14 -1.29 -2.80
CA ASN A 10 4.95 -2.64 -3.30
C ASN A 10 4.69 -3.66 -2.17
N ASN A 11 5.15 -3.39 -0.95
CA ASN A 11 4.98 -4.31 0.17
C ASN A 11 3.60 -4.24 0.82
N ILE A 12 2.97 -3.06 0.92
CA ILE A 12 1.63 -2.93 1.52
C ILE A 12 0.59 -3.83 0.84
N PRO A 13 0.46 -3.85 -0.51
CA PRO A 13 -0.51 -4.73 -1.15
C PRO A 13 -0.16 -6.21 -1.03
N LEU A 14 1.14 -6.55 -0.98
CA LEU A 14 1.60 -7.91 -0.77
C LEU A 14 1.29 -8.40 0.65
N ASP A 15 1.55 -7.56 1.64
CA ASP A 15 1.29 -7.83 3.06
C ASP A 15 -0.21 -7.91 3.35
N ALA A 16 -1.00 -7.01 2.76
CA ALA A 16 -2.46 -7.06 2.83
C ALA A 16 -2.98 -8.40 2.30
N ARG A 17 -2.55 -8.84 1.11
CA ARG A 17 -2.94 -10.14 0.54
C ARG A 17 -2.51 -11.33 1.40
N ASN A 18 -1.30 -11.28 1.98
CA ASN A 18 -0.81 -12.34 2.87
C ASN A 18 -1.58 -12.41 4.20
N HIS A 19 -2.05 -11.29 4.72
CA HIS A 19 -2.87 -11.22 5.93
C HIS A 19 -4.37 -11.46 5.69
N GLY A 20 -4.77 -11.76 4.44
CA GLY A 20 -6.16 -12.01 4.07
C GLY A 20 -6.99 -10.75 3.83
N TYR A 21 -6.36 -9.59 3.68
CA TYR A 21 -7.00 -8.37 3.22
C TYR A 21 -6.98 -8.27 1.70
N THR A 22 -8.09 -7.86 1.11
CA THR A 22 -8.20 -7.55 -0.31
C THR A 22 -7.94 -6.07 -0.52
N VAL A 23 -6.93 -5.75 -1.33
CA VAL A 23 -6.70 -4.37 -1.78
C VAL A 23 -7.70 -4.09 -2.90
N LEU A 24 -8.64 -3.19 -2.62
CA LEU A 24 -9.69 -2.79 -3.55
C LEU A 24 -9.20 -1.70 -4.51
N ASP A 25 -8.46 -0.73 -3.98
CA ASP A 25 -8.01 0.41 -4.78
C ASP A 25 -6.68 0.98 -4.25
N ILE A 26 -5.89 1.54 -5.15
CA ILE A 26 -4.62 2.17 -4.84
C ILE A 26 -4.59 3.51 -5.58
N GLN A 27 -4.60 4.60 -4.81
CA GLN A 27 -4.59 5.96 -5.36
C GLN A 27 -3.28 6.64 -5.01
N GLN A 28 -2.64 7.25 -6.01
CA GLN A 28 -1.41 8.01 -5.84
C GLN A 28 -1.66 9.49 -6.16
N ASP A 29 -1.58 10.33 -5.13
CA ASP A 29 -1.64 11.78 -5.22
C ASP A 29 -0.24 12.36 -4.94
N GLY A 30 0.56 12.54 -6.00
CA GLY A 30 1.92 13.07 -5.90
C GLY A 30 2.82 12.20 -5.01
N PRO A 31 3.42 12.74 -3.92
CA PRO A 31 4.25 11.96 -3.00
C PRO A 31 3.43 11.07 -2.04
N THR A 32 2.10 11.20 -2.03
CA THR A 32 1.22 10.48 -1.10
C THR A 32 0.52 9.33 -1.81
N ILE A 33 0.48 8.16 -1.18
CA ILE A 33 -0.20 6.97 -1.70
C ILE A 33 -1.21 6.48 -0.67
N ARG A 34 -2.43 6.20 -1.13
CA ARG A 34 -3.55 5.70 -0.34
C ARG A 34 -3.95 4.32 -0.81
N TYR A 35 -4.14 3.41 0.15
CA TYR A 35 -4.62 2.06 -0.08
C TYR A 35 -6.04 1.93 0.48
N LEU A 36 -6.97 1.49 -0.35
CA LEU A 36 -8.28 1.03 0.09
C LEU A 36 -8.20 -0.48 0.27
N ILE A 37 -8.17 -0.93 1.51
CA ILE A 37 -8.16 -2.35 1.87
C ILE A 37 -9.48 -2.73 2.53
N GLN A 38 -9.99 -3.90 2.17
CA GLN A 38 -11.17 -4.52 2.76
C GLN A 38 -10.78 -5.88 3.34
N LYS A 39 -11.37 -6.23 4.49
CA LYS A 39 -11.24 -7.56 5.09
C LYS A 39 -12.21 -8.55 4.45
#